data_AF-A0A7S1SJV0-F1
#
_entry.id   AF-A0A7S1SJV0-F1
#
_cell.length_a   1.000
_cell.length_b   1.000
_cell.length_c   1.000
_cell.angle_alpha   90.00
_cell.angle_beta   90.00
_cell.angle_gamma   90.00
#
_symmetry.space_group_name_H-M   'P 1'
#
loop_
_entity.id
_entity.type
_entity.pdbx_description
1 polymer ?
#
loop_
_entity_poly.entity_id
_entity_poly.type
_entity_poly.pdbx_seq_one_letter_code
_entity_poly.pdbx_strand_id
1 'polypeptide(L)'
;RRGALDDLRFAVGHEAARSSGTSITTAPLKQGMVSNWDDMERFWQQCIFRKLRVNPEDHNFLLTEPPMNPPENREQTAEVMFETFGVAGLYIGVQAALALAGSSASKGSSEVSLTGVVMDCGDGVSHVVPVVDGYVVGSGIKSMPIAGSNVTSFVQKLLRERNQCIPPEL
;
A
#
# COMPACT_ATOMS: atom_id res chain seq x y z
N ARG A 1 -10.12 -25.11 18.66
CA ARG A 1 -10.04 -24.13 19.76
C ARG A 1 -8.59 -23.63 19.95
N ARG A 2 -8.05 -22.94 18.94
CA ARG A 2 -6.80 -22.15 18.98
C ARG A 2 -7.14 -20.76 18.42
N GLY A 3 -7.99 -19.99 19.09
CA GLY A 3 -8.61 -18.82 18.45
C GLY A 3 -9.13 -17.78 19.43
N ALA A 4 -8.46 -17.61 20.57
CA ALA A 4 -8.79 -16.54 21.52
C ALA A 4 -7.56 -15.99 22.26
N LEU A 5 -6.42 -16.69 22.23
CA LEU A 5 -5.18 -16.27 22.88
C LEU A 5 -4.14 -15.68 21.92
N ASP A 6 -4.28 -15.85 20.61
CA ASP A 6 -3.39 -15.24 19.60
C ASP A 6 -3.81 -13.81 19.23
N ASP A 7 -5.07 -13.44 19.44
CA ASP A 7 -5.58 -12.05 19.29
C ASP A 7 -5.02 -11.09 20.36
N LEU A 8 -4.24 -11.61 21.32
CA LEU A 8 -3.69 -10.86 22.45
C LEU A 8 -2.28 -10.28 22.23
N ARG A 9 -1.66 -10.42 21.04
CA ARG A 9 -0.24 -10.04 20.85
C ARG A 9 0.06 -8.94 19.85
N PHE A 10 -0.90 -8.49 19.04
CA PHE A 10 -0.65 -7.40 18.08
C PHE A 10 -1.93 -6.61 17.76
N ALA A 11 -1.74 -5.38 17.34
CA ALA A 11 -2.80 -4.51 16.82
C ALA A 11 -2.37 -3.99 15.45
N VAL A 12 -3.33 -3.70 14.56
CA VAL A 12 -3.05 -3.16 13.21
C VAL A 12 -3.91 -1.94 12.92
N GLY A 13 -3.33 -0.95 12.24
CA GLY A 13 -4.00 0.28 11.82
C GLY A 13 -4.27 1.22 13.00
N HIS A 14 -5.47 1.80 13.06
CA HIS A 14 -5.85 2.75 14.12
C HIS A 14 -5.72 2.18 15.54
N GLU A 15 -5.87 0.86 15.70
CA GLU A 15 -5.68 0.19 16.99
C GLU A 15 -4.20 0.22 17.40
N ALA A 16 -3.29 -0.04 16.46
CA ALA A 16 -1.85 0.06 16.67
C ALA A 16 -1.45 1.50 17.01
N ALA A 17 -1.97 2.48 16.24
CA ALA A 17 -1.70 3.90 16.44
C ALA A 17 -2.15 4.41 17.81
N ARG A 18 -3.23 3.87 18.38
CA ARG A 18 -3.70 4.23 19.73
C ARG A 18 -2.85 3.60 20.84
N SER A 19 -2.14 2.52 20.53
CA SER A 19 -1.27 1.80 21.47
C SER A 19 0.23 2.18 21.33
N SER A 20 0.58 3.13 20.46
CA SER A 20 1.96 3.50 20.13
C SER A 20 2.83 3.83 21.35
N GLY A 21 2.24 4.48 22.37
CA GLY A 21 2.96 4.80 23.61
C GLY A 21 3.25 3.62 24.54
N THR A 22 2.71 2.43 24.25
CA THR A 22 2.84 1.22 25.08
C THR A 22 3.35 0.00 24.33
N SER A 23 3.39 0.06 22.99
CA SER A 23 3.73 -1.05 22.10
C SER A 23 4.70 -0.60 21.02
N ILE A 24 5.57 -1.51 20.59
CA ILE A 24 6.47 -1.25 19.46
C ILE A 24 5.64 -1.20 18.18
N THR A 25 5.73 -0.10 17.44
CA THR A 25 5.03 0.08 16.16
C THR A 25 5.99 -0.19 15.01
N THR A 26 5.60 -1.08 14.10
CA THR A 26 6.32 -1.39 12.86
C THR A 26 5.43 -1.10 11.65
N ALA A 27 6.05 -0.83 10.51
CA ALA A 27 5.36 -0.69 9.23
C ALA A 27 5.83 -1.82 8.30
N PRO A 28 4.91 -2.63 7.73
CA PRO A 28 5.29 -3.71 6.82
C PRO A 28 5.85 -3.17 5.51
N LEU A 29 5.46 -1.97 5.10
CA LEU A 29 5.86 -1.30 3.87
C LEU A 29 6.92 -0.21 4.14
N LYS A 30 7.93 -0.14 3.28
CA LYS A 30 8.90 0.97 3.21
C LYS A 30 9.00 1.45 1.78
N GLN A 31 8.76 2.76 1.56
CA GLN A 31 8.82 3.40 0.24
C GLN A 31 8.02 2.63 -0.84
N GLY A 32 6.84 2.13 -0.48
CA GLY A 32 5.94 1.40 -1.38
C GLY A 32 6.28 -0.09 -1.57
N MET A 33 7.38 -0.60 -1.03
CA MET A 33 7.76 -2.01 -1.10
C MET A 33 7.55 -2.73 0.22
N VAL A 34 7.20 -4.01 0.17
CA VAL A 34 7.12 -4.87 1.36
C VAL A 34 8.53 -5.10 1.91
N SER A 35 8.70 -4.80 3.19
CA SER A 35 9.96 -4.91 3.92
C SER A 35 9.90 -5.89 5.10
N ASN A 36 8.69 -6.20 5.58
CA ASN A 36 8.45 -7.25 6.55
C ASN A 36 7.20 -8.04 6.13
N TRP A 37 7.40 -9.27 5.69
CA TRP A 37 6.34 -10.15 5.20
C TRP A 37 5.45 -10.69 6.32
N ASP A 38 6.00 -10.97 7.50
CA ASP A 38 5.22 -11.42 8.66
C ASP A 38 4.19 -10.35 9.08
N ASP A 39 4.62 -9.08 9.10
CA ASP A 39 3.73 -7.97 9.43
C ASP A 39 2.72 -7.70 8.29
N MET A 40 3.12 -7.92 7.03
CA MET A 40 2.24 -7.77 5.87
C MET A 40 1.13 -8.83 5.84
N GLU A 41 1.49 -10.09 6.15
CA GLU A 41 0.53 -11.18 6.26
C GLU A 41 -0.47 -10.94 7.39
N ARG A 42 -0.02 -10.51 8.56
CA ARG A 42 -0.90 -10.10 9.67
C ARG A 42 -1.82 -8.94 9.26
N PHE A 43 -1.29 -7.98 8.51
CA PHE A 43 -2.09 -6.87 7.97
C PHE A 43 -3.18 -7.38 7.03
N TRP A 44 -2.85 -8.27 6.09
CA TRP A 44 -3.83 -8.89 5.18
C TRP A 44 -4.85 -9.74 5.92
N GLN A 45 -4.43 -10.54 6.91
CA GLN A 45 -5.31 -11.32 7.75
C GLN A 45 -6.37 -10.43 8.45
N GLN A 46 -5.94 -9.29 9.01
CA GLN A 46 -6.87 -8.34 9.60
C GLN A 46 -7.81 -7.72 8.56
N CYS A 47 -7.32 -7.38 7.38
CA CYS A 47 -8.14 -6.83 6.30
C CYS A 47 -9.19 -7.83 5.82
N ILE A 48 -8.80 -9.07 5.50
CA ILE A 48 -9.68 -10.10 4.93
C ILE A 48 -10.72 -10.56 5.96
N PHE A 49 -10.29 -11.03 7.12
CA PHE A 49 -11.19 -11.70 8.06
C PHE A 49 -11.92 -10.74 8.99
N ARG A 50 -11.29 -9.65 9.43
CA ARG A 50 -11.89 -8.73 10.42
C ARG A 50 -12.60 -7.54 9.78
N LYS A 51 -12.01 -6.94 8.74
CA LYS A 51 -12.59 -5.75 8.08
C LYS A 51 -13.58 -6.12 6.98
N LEU A 52 -13.15 -6.91 5.99
CA LEU A 52 -14.00 -7.35 4.89
C LEU A 52 -14.96 -8.47 5.31
N ARG A 53 -14.54 -9.34 6.24
CA ARG A 53 -15.34 -10.46 6.77
C ARG A 53 -15.78 -11.44 5.66
N VAL A 54 -14.87 -11.70 4.73
CA VAL A 54 -15.10 -12.62 3.61
C VAL A 54 -14.27 -13.88 3.80
N ASN A 55 -14.76 -14.99 3.23
CA ASN A 55 -13.94 -16.18 3.03
C ASN A 55 -13.08 -15.98 1.77
N PRO A 56 -11.74 -15.97 1.87
CA PRO A 56 -10.87 -15.74 0.72
C PRO A 56 -11.04 -16.78 -0.40
N GLU A 57 -11.38 -18.03 -0.05
CA GLU A 57 -11.59 -19.13 -1.03
C GLU A 57 -12.78 -18.88 -1.97
N ASP A 58 -13.71 -18.00 -1.59
CA ASP A 58 -14.91 -17.69 -2.38
C ASP A 58 -14.73 -16.43 -3.25
N HIS A 59 -13.58 -15.77 -3.21
CA HIS A 59 -13.38 -14.45 -3.80
C HIS A 59 -12.06 -14.33 -4.59
N ASN A 60 -12.13 -13.58 -5.70
CA ASN A 60 -10.93 -13.13 -6.41
C ASN A 60 -10.44 -11.82 -5.81
N PHE A 61 -9.12 -11.68 -5.66
CA PHE A 61 -8.48 -10.50 -5.11
C PHE A 61 -7.71 -9.73 -6.19
N LEU A 62 -7.88 -8.41 -6.17
CA LEU A 62 -7.03 -7.49 -6.91
C LEU A 62 -6.12 -6.76 -5.91
N LEU A 63 -4.82 -6.94 -6.04
CA LEU A 63 -3.80 -6.22 -5.29
C LEU A 63 -3.06 -5.24 -6.20
N THR A 64 -2.38 -4.28 -5.59
CA THR A 64 -1.60 -3.27 -6.30
C THR A 64 -0.14 -3.32 -5.90
N GLU A 65 0.76 -3.06 -6.85
CA GLU A 65 2.20 -2.97 -6.59
C GLU A 65 2.82 -1.69 -7.21
N PRO A 66 3.97 -1.23 -6.69
CA PRO A 66 4.68 -0.10 -7.28
C PRO A 66 5.26 -0.47 -8.67
N PRO A 67 5.53 0.53 -9.54
CA PRO A 67 5.93 0.31 -10.93
C PRO A 67 7.31 -0.35 -11.11
N MET A 68 8.14 -0.38 -10.06
CA MET A 68 9.47 -0.99 -10.04
C MET A 68 9.58 -2.07 -8.96
N ASN A 69 8.50 -2.80 -8.70
CA ASN A 69 8.51 -3.92 -7.76
C ASN A 69 9.41 -5.05 -8.30
N PRO A 70 10.35 -5.59 -7.50
CA PRO A 70 11.10 -6.79 -7.89
C PRO A 70 10.15 -7.97 -8.17
N PRO A 71 10.42 -8.79 -9.20
CA PRO A 71 9.63 -9.99 -9.48
C PRO A 71 9.48 -10.91 -8.27
N GLU A 72 10.53 -11.02 -7.44
CA GLU A 72 10.54 -11.85 -6.24
C GLU A 72 9.49 -11.41 -5.22
N ASN A 73 9.32 -10.09 -5.03
CA ASN A 73 8.27 -9.56 -4.15
C ASN A 73 6.87 -9.86 -4.70
N ARG A 74 6.72 -9.82 -6.02
CA ARG A 74 5.45 -10.13 -6.68
C ARG A 74 5.10 -11.61 -6.55
N GLU A 75 6.09 -12.49 -6.71
CA GLU A 75 5.97 -13.93 -6.48
C GLU A 75 5.61 -14.23 -5.02
N GLN A 76 6.31 -13.62 -4.07
CA GLN A 76 6.04 -13.80 -2.65
C GLN A 76 4.65 -13.30 -2.24
N THR A 77 4.17 -12.21 -2.85
CA THR A 77 2.77 -11.78 -2.68
C THR A 77 1.79 -12.84 -3.16
N ALA A 78 2.06 -13.45 -4.31
CA ALA A 78 1.20 -14.50 -4.87
C ALA A 78 1.24 -15.78 -4.02
N GLU A 79 2.42 -16.19 -3.55
CA GLU A 79 2.61 -17.32 -2.64
C GLU A 79 1.79 -17.16 -1.37
N VAL A 80 1.91 -16.02 -0.67
CA VAL A 80 1.11 -15.75 0.53
C VAL A 80 -0.39 -15.80 0.23
N MET A 81 -0.84 -15.16 -0.84
CA MET A 81 -2.27 -15.11 -1.18
C MET A 81 -2.85 -16.48 -1.55
N PHE A 82 -2.13 -17.31 -2.29
CA PHE A 82 -2.61 -18.64 -2.67
C PHE A 82 -2.37 -19.70 -1.61
N GLU A 83 -1.17 -19.79 -1.05
CA GLU A 83 -0.81 -20.88 -0.12
C GLU A 83 -1.30 -20.63 1.30
N THR A 84 -1.27 -19.38 1.77
CA THR A 84 -1.71 -19.05 3.14
C THR A 84 -3.19 -18.74 3.20
N PHE A 85 -3.69 -17.90 2.28
CA PHE A 85 -5.09 -17.47 2.29
C PHE A 85 -6.02 -18.30 1.39
N GLY A 86 -5.50 -19.12 0.48
CA GLY A 86 -6.35 -19.96 -0.37
C GLY A 86 -7.25 -19.19 -1.34
N VAL A 87 -6.84 -18.00 -1.79
CA VAL A 87 -7.72 -17.15 -2.62
C VAL A 87 -8.13 -17.85 -3.93
N ALA A 88 -9.37 -17.62 -4.38
CA ALA A 88 -9.91 -18.22 -5.60
C ALA A 88 -9.14 -17.78 -6.87
N GLY A 89 -8.63 -16.56 -6.85
CA GLY A 89 -7.88 -15.96 -7.94
C GLY A 89 -7.23 -14.66 -7.52
N LEU A 90 -6.14 -14.31 -8.18
CA LEU A 90 -5.32 -13.15 -7.84
C LEU A 90 -4.92 -12.39 -9.11
N TYR A 91 -5.10 -11.08 -9.08
CA TYR A 91 -4.50 -10.16 -10.03
C TYR A 91 -3.69 -9.10 -9.28
N ILE A 92 -2.44 -8.89 -9.68
CA ILE A 92 -1.58 -7.84 -9.12
C ILE A 92 -1.34 -6.79 -10.20
N GLY A 93 -1.90 -5.60 -10.05
CA GLY A 93 -1.78 -4.51 -11.03
C GLY A 93 -0.79 -3.44 -10.59
N VAL A 94 -0.11 -2.82 -11.54
CA VAL A 94 0.74 -1.65 -11.25
C VAL A 94 -0.16 -0.46 -10.87
N GLN A 95 0.12 0.17 -9.72
CA GLN A 95 -0.66 1.28 -9.16
C GLN A 95 -0.97 2.37 -10.19
N ALA A 96 0.05 2.83 -10.93
CA ALA A 96 -0.11 3.86 -11.94
C ALA A 96 -1.04 3.46 -13.10
N ALA A 97 -0.92 2.24 -13.62
CA ALA A 97 -1.78 1.76 -14.70
C ALA A 97 -3.25 1.67 -14.26
N LEU A 98 -3.48 1.18 -13.03
CA LEU A 98 -4.81 1.12 -12.44
C LEU A 98 -5.40 2.52 -12.17
N ALA A 99 -4.58 3.46 -11.69
CA ALA A 99 -5.00 4.84 -11.46
C ALA A 99 -5.40 5.53 -12.77
N LEU A 100 -4.63 5.33 -13.85
CA LEU A 100 -4.97 5.87 -15.17
C LEU A 100 -6.28 5.27 -15.70
N ALA A 101 -6.43 3.95 -15.60
CA ALA A 101 -7.64 3.26 -16.02
C ALA A 101 -8.88 3.74 -15.25
N GLY A 102 -8.78 3.86 -13.92
CA GLY A 102 -9.85 4.38 -13.07
C GLY A 102 -10.20 5.84 -13.40
N SER A 103 -9.20 6.68 -13.62
CA SER A 103 -9.39 8.08 -14.02
C SER A 103 -10.08 8.19 -15.38
N SER A 104 -9.65 7.40 -16.37
CA SER A 104 -10.27 7.41 -17.69
C SER A 104 -11.70 6.87 -17.68
N ALA A 105 -11.98 5.80 -16.91
CA ALA A 105 -13.33 5.26 -16.78
C ALA A 105 -14.31 6.25 -16.14
N SER A 106 -13.82 7.09 -15.21
CA SER A 106 -14.66 8.09 -14.52
C SER A 106 -15.12 9.25 -15.41
N LYS A 107 -14.46 9.50 -16.55
CA LYS A 107 -14.73 10.66 -17.41
C LYS A 107 -15.98 10.53 -18.28
N GLY A 108 -16.69 9.40 -18.23
CA GLY A 108 -17.94 9.19 -18.98
C GLY A 108 -17.77 9.23 -20.51
N SER A 109 -16.54 9.34 -21.00
CA SER A 109 -16.20 9.27 -22.42
C SER A 109 -16.25 7.82 -22.88
N SER A 110 -16.89 7.58 -24.02
CA SER A 110 -16.97 6.25 -24.64
C SER A 110 -15.60 5.67 -25.02
N GLU A 111 -14.56 6.51 -25.08
CA GLU A 111 -13.18 6.09 -25.27
C GLU A 111 -12.43 6.14 -23.93
N VAL A 112 -12.00 4.95 -23.49
CA VAL A 112 -11.05 4.81 -22.39
C VAL A 112 -9.66 5.00 -22.98
N SER A 113 -9.02 6.13 -22.68
CA SER A 113 -7.63 6.34 -23.06
C SER A 113 -6.73 5.78 -21.96
N LEU A 114 -6.00 4.72 -22.29
CA LEU A 114 -4.99 4.12 -21.42
C LEU A 114 -3.59 4.67 -21.70
N THR A 115 -3.53 5.87 -22.30
CA THR A 115 -2.29 6.58 -22.61
C THR A 115 -2.23 7.89 -21.84
N GLY A 116 -1.18 8.06 -21.04
CA GLY A 116 -1.00 9.23 -20.19
C GLY A 116 0.21 9.11 -19.27
N VAL A 117 0.45 10.16 -18.50
CA VAL A 117 1.48 10.17 -17.45
C VAL A 117 0.79 10.25 -16.10
N VAL A 118 1.12 9.33 -15.21
CA VAL A 118 0.62 9.31 -13.84
C VAL A 118 1.69 9.85 -12.92
N MET A 119 1.33 10.86 -12.12
CA MET A 119 2.13 11.32 -10.99
C MET A 119 1.47 10.81 -9.72
N ASP A 120 2.09 9.82 -9.09
CA ASP A 120 1.62 9.21 -7.85
C ASP A 120 2.48 9.74 -6.68
N CYS A 121 1.83 10.36 -5.70
CA CYS A 121 2.49 10.97 -4.55
C CYS A 121 1.95 10.31 -3.28
N GLY A 122 2.70 9.35 -2.75
CA GLY A 122 2.32 8.62 -1.54
C GLY A 122 2.87 9.24 -0.25
N ASP A 123 2.95 8.41 0.78
CA ASP A 123 3.56 8.80 2.07
C ASP A 123 5.10 8.72 2.04
N GLY A 124 5.66 7.64 1.48
CA GLY A 124 7.10 7.39 1.51
C GLY A 124 7.87 7.65 0.19
N VAL A 125 7.16 7.71 -0.94
CA VAL A 125 7.77 7.88 -2.27
C VAL A 125 6.80 8.56 -3.22
N SER A 126 7.34 9.31 -4.19
CA SER A 126 6.58 9.84 -5.32
C SER A 126 7.13 9.27 -6.64
N HIS A 127 6.24 8.89 -7.55
CA HIS A 127 6.56 8.30 -8.84
C HIS A 127 5.93 9.10 -9.98
N VAL A 128 6.67 9.23 -11.08
CA VAL A 128 6.17 9.67 -12.38
C VAL A 128 6.26 8.48 -13.32
N VAL A 129 5.11 8.01 -13.79
CA VAL A 129 4.97 6.76 -14.54
C VAL A 129 4.25 7.05 -15.86
N PRO A 130 4.97 7.02 -17.00
CA PRO A 130 4.35 7.08 -18.31
C PRO A 130 3.70 5.73 -18.66
N VAL A 131 2.47 5.78 -19.13
CA VAL A 131 1.68 4.63 -19.57
C VAL A 131 1.22 4.88 -21.01
N VAL A 132 1.39 3.92 -21.90
CA VAL A 132 0.99 3.99 -23.31
C VAL A 132 0.19 2.74 -23.64
N ASP A 133 -1.06 2.92 -24.04
CA ASP A 133 -2.01 1.85 -24.37
C ASP A 133 -2.09 0.77 -23.28
N GLY A 134 -2.03 1.19 -22.02
CA GLY A 134 -2.04 0.32 -20.84
C GLY A 134 -0.68 -0.26 -20.44
N TYR A 135 0.37 -0.09 -21.27
CA TYR A 135 1.72 -0.54 -20.97
C TYR A 135 2.52 0.52 -20.23
N VAL A 136 3.17 0.12 -19.13
CA VAL A 136 4.08 1.00 -18.40
C VAL A 136 5.40 1.11 -19.16
N VAL A 137 5.79 2.34 -19.53
CA VAL A 137 7.05 2.59 -20.22
C VAL A 137 8.17 2.68 -19.18
N GLY A 138 8.78 1.54 -18.87
CA GLY A 138 9.77 1.39 -17.80
C GLY A 138 10.94 2.38 -17.87
N SER A 139 11.47 2.64 -19.06
CA SER A 139 12.56 3.60 -19.29
C SER A 139 12.21 5.05 -18.95
N GLY A 140 10.92 5.38 -18.92
CA GLY A 140 10.40 6.71 -18.60
C GLY A 140 10.03 6.90 -17.13
N ILE A 141 10.10 5.86 -16.30
CA ILE A 141 9.76 5.97 -14.88
C ILE A 141 10.79 6.86 -14.16
N LYS A 142 10.29 7.80 -13.36
CA LYS A 142 11.10 8.58 -12.42
C LYS A 142 10.56 8.41 -11.01
N SER A 143 11.44 8.19 -10.05
CA SER A 143 11.11 8.02 -8.64
C SER A 143 11.86 9.05 -7.81
N MET A 144 11.16 9.65 -6.85
CA MET A 144 11.71 10.62 -5.93
C MET A 144 11.45 10.15 -4.50
N PRO A 145 12.48 10.03 -3.63
CA PRO A 145 12.33 9.68 -2.23
C PRO A 145 11.87 10.89 -1.39
N ILE A 146 10.91 11.65 -1.92
CA ILE A 146 10.28 12.81 -1.27
C ILE A 146 8.77 12.64 -1.44
N ALA A 147 8.06 12.65 -0.33
CA ALA A 147 6.64 12.32 -0.27
C ALA A 147 5.96 12.93 0.98
N GLY A 148 4.75 12.49 1.31
CA GLY A 148 3.95 13.04 2.41
C GLY A 148 4.66 13.05 3.78
N SER A 149 5.39 12.00 4.11
CA SER A 149 6.17 11.89 5.35
C SER A 149 7.25 12.97 5.47
N ASN A 150 7.92 13.30 4.37
CA ASN A 150 8.93 14.36 4.32
C ASN A 150 8.29 15.74 4.49
N VAL A 151 7.14 15.98 3.83
CA VAL A 151 6.39 17.23 3.97
C VAL A 151 5.93 17.40 5.42
N THR A 152 5.37 16.35 6.02
CA THR A 152 4.94 16.35 7.44
C THR A 152 6.11 16.68 8.35
N SER A 153 7.25 15.99 8.19
CA SER A 153 8.46 16.23 8.98
C SER A 153 8.99 17.67 8.83
N PHE A 154 8.95 18.21 7.61
CA PHE A 154 9.37 19.57 7.32
C PHE A 154 8.46 20.61 8.00
N VAL A 155 7.14 20.46 7.89
CA VAL A 155 6.17 21.33 8.55
C VAL A 155 6.30 21.26 10.07
N GLN A 156 6.43 20.06 10.62
CA GLN A 156 6.66 19.86 12.06
C GLN A 156 7.93 20.60 12.53
N LYS A 157 9.02 20.53 11.78
CA LYS A 157 10.25 21.27 12.07
C LYS A 157 10.00 22.78 12.11
N LEU A 158 9.34 23.35 11.09
CA LEU A 158 9.03 24.78 11.03
C LEU A 158 8.14 25.24 12.19
N LEU A 159 7.19 24.41 12.62
CA LEU A 159 6.32 24.71 13.77
C LEU A 159 7.11 24.72 15.08
N ARG A 160 8.04 23.77 15.27
CA ARG A 160 8.94 23.74 16.43
C ARG A 160 9.84 24.97 16.48
N GLU A 161 10.38 25.40 15.33
CA GLU A 161 11.17 26.64 15.22
C GLU A 161 10.38 27.90 15.61
N ARG A 162 9.05 27.86 15.47
CA ARG A 162 8.12 28.92 15.90
C ARG A 162 7.59 28.72 17.32
N ASN A 163 8.20 27.86 18.11
CA ASN A 163 7.81 27.51 19.50
C ASN A 163 6.36 26.99 19.62
N GLN A 164 5.82 26.35 18.59
CA GLN A 164 4.53 25.67 18.69
C GLN A 164 4.73 24.30 19.35
N CYS A 165 3.91 23.99 20.36
CA CYS A 165 3.91 22.69 20.98
C CYS A 165 3.18 21.70 20.06
N ILE A 166 3.95 20.82 19.41
CA ILE A 166 3.40 19.74 18.60
C ILE A 166 3.81 18.39 19.21
N PRO A 167 2.89 17.41 19.28
CA PRO A 167 3.23 16.06 19.71
C PRO A 167 4.34 15.45 18.84
N PRO A 168 5.22 14.61 19.41
CA PRO A 168 6.24 13.91 18.65
C PRO A 168 5.72 12.75 17.79
N GLU A 169 4.48 12.29 17.99
CA GLU A 169 3.92 11.05 17.42
C GLU A 169 2.84 11.28 16.33
N LEU A 170 3.13 12.13 15.34
CA LEU A 170 2.41 12.10 14.06
C LEU A 170 3.36 11.67 12.95
#